data_AF-A0A174FH21-F1
#
_entry.id   AF-A0A174FH21-F1
#
_cell.length_a   1.000
_cell.length_b   1.000
_cell.length_c   1.000
_cell.angle_alpha   90.00
_cell.angle_beta   90.00
_cell.angle_gamma   90.00
#
_symmetry.space_group_name_H-M   'P 1'
#
loop_
_entity.id
_entity.type
_entity.pdbx_description
1 polymer ?
#
loop_
_entity_poly.entity_id
_entity_poly.type
_entity_poly.pdbx_seq_one_letter_code
_entity_poly.pdbx_strand_id
1 'polypeptide(L)'
;MVKRIVNVIINDLSRSVSYSQEQREHIEYSLTVITYELIKLILIVLILYMLGLLKEGLAVLLAIIITKPFIGGYHEDSQIKCFFATMTIVCGLIILGRSIELNMVSI
;
A
#
# COMPACT_ATOMS: atom_id res chain seq x y z
N MET A 1 0.03 17.86 1.23
CA MET A 1 1.06 17.54 0.21
C MET A 1 0.47 16.73 -0.94
N VAL A 2 -0.23 15.61 -0.66
CA VAL A 2 -0.87 14.76 -1.68
C VAL A 2 -1.76 15.53 -2.65
N LYS A 3 -2.68 16.39 -2.17
CA LYS A 3 -3.53 17.23 -3.05
C LYS A 3 -2.74 18.09 -4.05
N ARG A 4 -1.52 18.54 -3.71
CA ARG A 4 -0.67 19.31 -4.62
C ARG A 4 -0.13 18.44 -5.75
N ILE A 5 0.31 17.22 -5.44
CA ILE A 5 0.78 16.24 -6.43
C ILE A 5 -0.36 15.87 -7.38
N VAL A 6 -1.54 15.59 -6.81
CA VAL A 6 -2.74 15.25 -7.57
C VAL A 6 -3.15 16.37 -8.52
N ASN A 7 -3.17 17.63 -8.05
CA ASN A 7 -3.51 18.78 -8.87
C ASN A 7 -2.52 19.01 -10.02
N VAL A 8 -1.22 18.75 -9.81
CA VAL A 8 -0.21 18.84 -10.87
C VAL A 8 -0.51 17.82 -11.97
N ILE A 9 -0.79 16.57 -11.59
CA ILE A 9 -1.07 15.49 -12.54
C ILE A 9 -2.39 15.73 -13.28
N ILE A 10 -3.45 16.18 -12.59
CA ILE A 10 -4.74 16.51 -13.23
C ILE A 10 -4.59 17.67 -14.20
N ASN A 11 -3.86 18.72 -13.84
CA ASN A 11 -3.63 19.85 -14.72
C ASN A 11 -2.85 19.45 -15.97
N ASP A 12 -1.95 18.47 -15.87
CA ASP A 12 -1.23 17.94 -17.02
C ASP A 12 -2.14 17.06 -17.92
N LEU A 13 -2.93 16.17 -17.32
CA LEU A 13 -3.93 15.36 -18.02
C LEU A 13 -5.00 16.21 -18.74
N SER A 14 -5.40 17.32 -18.13
CA SER A 14 -6.43 18.21 -18.69
C SER A 14 -5.93 19.05 -19.87
N ARG A 15 -4.62 19.03 -20.18
CA ARG A 15 -4.06 19.70 -21.37
C ARG A 15 -4.33 18.92 -22.66
N SER A 16 -4.47 17.60 -22.57
CA SER A 16 -4.66 16.72 -23.73
C SER A 16 -6.10 16.27 -23.92
N VAL A 17 -6.93 16.30 -22.88
CA VAL A 17 -8.33 15.85 -22.90
C VAL A 17 -9.22 16.79 -22.08
N SER A 18 -10.37 17.17 -22.65
CA SER A 18 -11.42 17.91 -21.94
C SER A 18 -12.33 16.94 -21.17
N TYR A 19 -12.09 16.80 -19.87
CA TYR A 19 -12.90 15.97 -18.96
C TYR A 19 -14.15 16.70 -18.47
N SER A 20 -15.24 15.96 -18.24
CA SER A 20 -16.39 16.48 -17.50
C SER A 20 -16.03 16.74 -16.03
N GLN A 21 -16.83 17.54 -15.32
CA GLN A 21 -16.60 17.80 -13.89
C GLN A 21 -16.61 16.51 -13.07
N GLU A 22 -17.58 15.63 -13.32
CA GLU A 22 -17.70 14.33 -12.65
C GLU A 22 -16.47 13.45 -12.89
N GLN A 23 -15.99 13.36 -14.13
CA GLN A 23 -14.77 12.62 -14.47
C GLN A 23 -13.55 13.17 -13.73
N ARG A 24 -13.44 14.49 -13.62
CA ARG A 24 -12.34 15.15 -12.93
C ARG A 24 -12.35 14.84 -11.43
N GLU A 25 -13.51 14.81 -10.79
CA GLU A 25 -13.67 14.43 -9.38
C GLU A 25 -13.29 12.96 -9.14
N HIS A 26 -13.70 12.04 -10.02
CA HIS A 26 -13.29 10.64 -9.95
C HIS A 26 -11.79 10.44 -10.12
N ILE A 27 -11.18 11.16 -11.05
CA ILE A 27 -9.72 11.14 -11.25
C ILE A 27 -9.03 11.66 -9.99
N GLU A 28 -9.46 12.81 -9.44
CA GLU A 28 -8.88 13.39 -8.23
C GLU A 28 -8.92 12.44 -7.04
N TYR A 29 -10.07 11.81 -6.80
CA TYR A 29 -10.22 10.83 -5.74
C TYR A 29 -9.30 9.63 -5.94
N SER A 30 -9.33 9.03 -7.13
CA SER A 30 -8.54 7.84 -7.44
C SER A 30 -7.04 8.11 -7.33
N LEU A 31 -6.57 9.24 -7.86
CA LEU A 31 -5.17 9.64 -7.79
C LEU A 31 -4.74 9.91 -6.34
N THR A 32 -5.61 10.50 -5.54
CA THR A 32 -5.37 10.74 -4.12
C THR A 32 -5.16 9.42 -3.39
N VAL A 33 -6.05 8.44 -3.59
CA VAL A 33 -5.95 7.12 -2.98
C VAL A 33 -4.68 6.39 -3.41
N ILE A 34 -4.39 6.36 -4.72
CA ILE A 34 -3.19 5.72 -5.27
C ILE A 34 -1.92 6.36 -4.68
N THR A 35 -1.89 7.69 -4.56
CA THR A 35 -0.73 8.39 -3.99
C THR A 35 -0.50 8.02 -2.53
N TYR A 36 -1.56 7.90 -1.72
CA TYR A 36 -1.43 7.46 -0.32
C TYR A 36 -0.95 6.01 -0.22
N GLU A 37 -1.50 5.10 -1.02
CA GLU A 37 -1.08 3.70 -1.03
C GLU A 37 0.38 3.55 -1.50
N LEU A 38 0.82 4.34 -2.47
CA LEU A 38 2.21 4.33 -2.94
C LEU A 38 3.19 4.83 -1.86
N ILE A 39 2.86 5.95 -1.19
CA ILE A 39 3.67 6.46 -0.07
C ILE A 39 3.74 5.42 1.05
N LYS A 40 2.61 4.79 1.38
CA LYS A 40 2.52 3.72 2.39
C LYS A 40 3.43 2.55 2.02
N LEU A 41 3.36 2.07 0.78
CA LEU A 41 4.19 0.97 0.30
C LEU A 41 5.69 1.28 0.42
N ILE A 42 6.12 2.48 -0.02
CA ILE A 42 7.52 2.90 0.07
C ILE A 42 8.00 2.91 1.53
N LEU A 43 7.19 3.46 2.45
CA LEU A 43 7.54 3.49 3.87
C LEU A 43 7.67 2.10 4.48
N ILE A 44 6.74 1.18 4.16
CA ILE A 44 6.78 -0.20 4.65
C ILE A 44 8.05 -0.91 4.15
N VAL A 45 8.35 -0.79 2.85
CA VAL A 45 9.54 -1.39 2.24
C VAL A 45 10.82 -0.86 2.88
N LEU A 46 10.89 0.45 3.13
CA LEU A 46 12.04 1.07 3.79
C LEU A 46 12.23 0.56 5.24
N ILE A 47 11.14 0.37 5.99
CA ILE A 47 11.22 -0.20 7.34
C ILE A 47 11.67 -1.66 7.29
N LEU A 48 11.10 -2.47 6.40
CA LEU A 48 11.51 -3.86 6.22
C LEU A 48 12.98 -3.99 5.83
N TYR A 49 13.48 -3.08 4.98
CA TYR A 49 14.89 -2.99 4.63
C TYR A 49 15.75 -2.70 5.86
N MET A 50 15.39 -1.71 6.69
CA MET A 50 16.12 -1.40 7.93
C MET A 50 16.10 -2.55 8.94
N LEU A 51 15.05 -3.37 8.94
CA LEU A 51 14.92 -4.56 9.80
C LEU A 51 15.62 -5.81 9.22
N GLY A 52 16.16 -5.75 8.00
CA GLY A 52 16.78 -6.90 7.33
C GLY A 52 15.79 -7.97 6.85
N LEU A 53 14.49 -7.67 6.82
CA LEU A 53 13.39 -8.58 6.45
C LEU A 53 12.87 -8.32 5.02
N LEU A 54 13.71 -7.78 4.15
CA LEU A 54 13.27 -7.30 2.83
C LEU A 54 12.74 -8.44 1.94
N LYS A 55 13.38 -9.61 1.97
CA LYS A 55 13.01 -10.75 1.10
C LYS A 55 11.66 -11.32 1.48
N GLU A 56 11.49 -11.65 2.76
CA GLU A 56 10.24 -12.17 3.34
C GLU A 56 9.14 -11.12 3.24
N GLY A 57 9.47 -9.87 3.53
CA GLY A 57 8.55 -8.75 3.45
C GLY A 57 8.03 -8.49 2.03
N LEU A 58 8.89 -8.56 1.01
CA LEU A 58 8.45 -8.44 -0.39
C LEU A 58 7.48 -9.58 -0.80
N ALA A 59 7.77 -10.81 -0.39
CA ALA A 59 6.89 -11.94 -0.67
C ALA A 59 5.49 -11.75 -0.04
N VAL A 60 5.44 -11.34 1.23
CA VAL A 60 4.18 -11.05 1.93
C VAL A 60 3.44 -9.87 1.31
N LEU A 61 4.15 -8.80 0.97
CA LEU A 61 3.56 -7.62 0.33
C LEU A 61 2.94 -7.95 -1.03
N LEU A 62 3.62 -8.76 -1.86
CA LEU A 62 3.06 -9.22 -3.14
C LEU A 62 1.78 -10.04 -2.92
N ALA A 63 1.76 -10.95 -1.95
CA ALA A 63 0.56 -11.71 -1.61
C ALA A 63 -0.59 -10.79 -1.19
N ILE A 64 -0.34 -9.79 -0.36
CA ILE A 64 -1.35 -8.81 0.07
C ILE A 64 -1.85 -7.98 -1.12
N ILE A 65 -0.97 -7.49 -2.00
CA ILE A 65 -1.36 -6.69 -3.16
C ILE A 65 -2.30 -7.48 -4.09
N ILE A 66 -2.01 -8.76 -4.32
CA ILE A 66 -2.82 -9.63 -5.18
C ILE A 66 -4.16 -9.96 -4.51
N THR A 67 -4.18 -10.22 -3.20
CA THR A 67 -5.39 -10.69 -2.50
C THR A 67 -6.34 -9.57 -2.07
N LYS A 68 -5.82 -8.39 -1.72
CA LYS A 68 -6.57 -7.23 -1.18
C LYS A 68 -7.78 -6.80 -2.03
N PRO A 69 -7.73 -6.79 -3.38
CA PRO A 69 -8.90 -6.46 -4.20
C PRO A 69 -10.07 -7.43 -4.05
N PHE A 70 -9.81 -8.70 -3.70
CA PHE A 70 -10.84 -9.75 -3.60
C PHE A 70 -11.49 -9.81 -2.22
N ILE A 71 -10.72 -9.56 -1.16
CA ILE A 71 -11.20 -9.67 0.23
C ILE A 71 -11.82 -8.37 0.76
N GLY A 72 -11.75 -7.28 -0.01
CA GLY A 72 -12.09 -5.95 0.47
C GLY A 72 -11.00 -5.38 1.37
N GLY A 73 -10.87 -4.04 1.38
CA GLY A 73 -9.85 -3.36 2.18
C GLY A 73 -10.31 -3.11 3.61
N TYR A 74 -9.40 -3.23 4.56
CA TYR A 74 -9.56 -2.61 5.88
C TYR A 74 -9.26 -1.12 5.76
N HIS A 75 -10.27 -0.27 6.02
CA HIS A 75 -10.11 1.18 6.04
C HIS A 75 -10.39 1.71 7.44
N GLU A 76 -9.32 2.14 8.11
CA GLU A 76 -9.42 2.87 9.36
C GLU A 76 -9.75 4.34 9.11
N ASP A 77 -10.30 5.00 10.13
CA ASP A 77 -10.64 6.43 10.09
C ASP A 77 -9.44 7.35 9.77
N SER A 78 -8.21 6.82 9.86
CA SER A 78 -6.97 7.55 9.57
C SER A 78 -5.97 6.72 8.77
N GLN A 79 -5.34 7.37 7.78
CA GLN A 79 -4.28 6.76 6.95
C GLN A 79 -3.09 6.27 7.77
N ILE A 80 -2.82 6.91 8.92
CA ILE A 80 -1.74 6.51 9.84
C ILE A 80 -2.11 5.20 10.54
N LYS A 81 -3.35 5.06 11.00
CA LYS A 81 -3.84 3.79 11.59
C LYS A 81 -3.79 2.66 10.58
N CYS A 82 -4.23 2.91 9.34
CA CYS A 82 -4.11 1.95 8.22
C CYS A 82 -2.67 1.49 8.00
N PHE A 83 -1.71 2.42 8.09
CA PHE A 83 -0.29 2.09 7.96
C PHE A 83 0.18 1.14 9.08
N PHE A 84 -0.13 1.44 10.34
CA PHE A 84 0.23 0.57 11.45
C PHE A 84 -0.45 -0.80 11.36
N ALA A 85 -1.74 -0.86 11.01
CA ALA A 85 -2.46 -2.11 10.80
C ALA A 85 -1.79 -2.97 9.71
N THR A 86 -1.41 -2.34 8.59
CA THR A 86 -0.70 -3.04 7.50
C THR A 86 0.65 -3.57 7.97
N MET A 87 1.41 -2.76 8.72
CA MET A 87 2.69 -3.19 9.30
C MET A 87 2.53 -4.36 10.26
N THR A 88 1.52 -4.33 11.13
CA THR A 88 1.23 -5.43 12.06
C THR A 88 0.91 -6.71 11.31
N ILE A 89 0.09 -6.64 10.25
CA ILE A 89 -0.24 -7.80 9.42
C ILE A 89 1.02 -8.36 8.73
N VAL A 90 1.81 -7.49 8.10
CA VAL A 90 3.04 -7.91 7.40
C VAL A 90 4.02 -8.56 8.36
N CYS A 91 4.33 -7.93 9.49
CA CYS A 91 5.22 -8.49 10.50
C CYS A 91 4.67 -9.80 11.09
N GLY A 92 3.36 -9.86 11.37
CA GLY A 92 2.72 -11.07 11.88
C GLY A 92 2.84 -12.25 10.92
N LEU A 93 2.62 -12.04 9.62
CA LEU A 93 2.76 -13.08 8.60
C LEU A 93 4.22 -13.54 8.46
N ILE A 94 5.19 -12.63 8.54
CA ILE A 94 6.62 -12.99 8.52
C ILE A 94 6.99 -13.86 9.73
N ILE A 95 6.55 -13.46 10.93
CA ILE A 95 6.84 -14.21 12.17
C ILE A 95 6.21 -15.61 12.12
N LEU A 96 4.96 -15.70 11.66
CA LEU A 96 4.26 -16.97 11.47
C LEU A 96 4.99 -17.86 10.46
N GLY A 97 5.38 -17.31 9.31
CA GLY A 97 6.13 -18.05 8.29
C GLY A 97 7.43 -18.63 8.83
N ARG A 98 8.22 -17.83 9.57
CA ARG A 98 9.48 -18.30 10.18
C ARG A 98 9.27 -19.35 11.26
N SER A 99 8.20 -19.22 12.05
CA SER A 99 7.86 -20.20 13.10
C SER A 99 7.52 -21.58 12.53
N ILE A 100 6.83 -21.61 11.39
CA ILE A 100 6.50 -22.86 10.68
C ILE A 100 7.77 -23.51 10.10
N GLU A 101 8.63 -22.72 9.45
CA GLU A 101 9.88 -23.23 8.87
C GLU A 101 10.82 -23.81 9.93
N LEU A 102 10.97 -23.12 11.07
CA LEU A 102 11.74 -23.61 12.22
C LEU A 102 11.23 -24.97 12.73
N ASN A 103 9.91 -25.14 12.83
CA ASN A 103 9.29 -26.39 13.29
C ASN A 103 9.53 -27.56 12.31
N MET A 104 9.57 -27.28 11.00
CA MET A 104 9.85 -28.29 9.96
C MET A 104 11.31 -28.75 9.97
N VAL A 105 12.26 -27.87 10.33
CA VAL A 105 13.70 -28.21 10.41
C VAL A 105 14.04 -28.95 11.71
N SER A 106 13.24 -28.80 12.76
CA SER A 106 13.45 -29.47 14.05
C SER A 106 12.90 -30.90 14.17
N ILE A 107 12.27 -31.42 13.11
CA ILE A 107 11.75 -32.79 12.99
C ILE A 107 12.73 -33.64 12.18
#